data_AF-A0A2E2MVM2-F1
#
_entry.id   AF-A0A2E2MVM2-F1
#
_cell.length_a   1.000
_cell.length_b   1.000
_cell.length_c   1.000
_cell.angle_alpha   90.00
_cell.angle_beta   90.00
_cell.angle_gamma   90.00
#
_symmetry.space_group_name_H-M   'P 1'
#
loop_
_entity.id
_entity.type
_entity.pdbx_description
1 polymer ?
#
loop_
_entity_poly.entity_id
_entity_poly.type
_entity_poly.pdbx_seq_one_letter_code
_entity_poly.pdbx_strand_id
1 'polypeptide(L)'
;MKMTFARKALLSAAVSAALLPVAMTATASPDRPEGPRHDGGEMRAELFDRAGIDAETREALKQAAMEHRQEVKELNDDFREQRMEILGEDGIAALERARHELREERINALVDKWELSGDEREAFNAARESFKEGAEALKAQEFENPEARHDAWRELMSSTRDQLAEILDERQLRELKHTMMPGHDDHPRGGPGERRAHGPDKHHAPEA
;
A
#
# COMPACT_ATOMS: atom_id res chain seq x y z
N MET A 1 26.11 -17.81 31.03
CA MET A 1 26.98 -17.36 29.92
C MET A 1 26.41 -16.05 29.38
N LYS A 2 27.18 -14.97 29.38
CA LYS A 2 26.76 -13.65 28.88
C LYS A 2 27.44 -13.44 27.52
N MET A 3 26.68 -13.42 26.43
CA MET A 3 27.23 -13.10 25.10
C MET A 3 27.10 -11.60 24.86
N THR A 4 28.23 -10.91 24.90
CA THR A 4 28.39 -9.51 24.49
C THR A 4 28.36 -9.41 22.97
N PHE A 5 27.34 -8.79 22.40
CA PHE A 5 27.30 -8.46 20.97
C PHE A 5 28.20 -7.26 20.69
N ALA A 6 29.32 -7.52 20.01
CA ALA A 6 30.20 -6.51 19.47
C ALA A 6 29.50 -5.75 18.33
N ARG A 7 29.15 -4.48 18.58
CA ARG A 7 28.66 -3.55 17.57
C ARG A 7 29.81 -3.21 16.63
N LYS A 8 29.79 -3.74 15.41
CA LYS A 8 30.66 -3.28 14.31
C LYS A 8 30.18 -1.91 13.85
N ALA A 9 31.07 -0.93 13.92
CA ALA A 9 30.90 0.37 13.29
C ALA A 9 31.02 0.20 11.76
N LEU A 10 29.94 0.47 11.03
CA LEU A 10 30.00 0.71 9.59
C LEU A 10 30.20 2.22 9.39
N LEU A 11 31.39 2.57 8.90
CA LEU A 11 31.76 3.90 8.47
C LEU A 11 30.86 4.32 7.30
N SER A 12 30.03 5.35 7.52
CA SER A 12 29.31 6.06 6.47
C SER A 12 30.31 6.92 5.67
N ALA A 13 30.62 6.49 4.45
CA ALA A 13 31.37 7.32 3.52
C ALA A 13 30.50 8.49 3.07
N ALA A 14 30.92 9.71 3.44
CA ALA A 14 30.28 10.95 3.08
C ALA A 14 30.43 11.23 1.57
N VAL A 15 29.35 11.14 0.80
CA VAL A 15 29.30 11.68 -0.57
C VAL A 15 29.04 13.18 -0.46
N SER A 16 30.12 13.96 -0.63
CA SER A 16 30.04 15.42 -0.79
C SER A 16 29.65 15.74 -2.24
N ALA A 17 28.38 16.01 -2.49
CA ALA A 17 27.92 16.60 -3.74
C ALA A 17 27.48 18.05 -3.49
N ALA A 18 28.16 18.98 -4.15
CA ALA A 18 27.90 20.41 -4.09
C ALA A 18 26.50 20.74 -4.63
N LEU A 19 25.63 21.28 -3.79
CA LEU A 19 24.31 21.79 -4.18
C LEU A 19 24.44 23.25 -4.60
N LEU A 20 24.27 23.54 -5.89
CA LEU A 20 23.93 24.87 -6.37
C LEU A 20 22.40 25.08 -6.25
N PRO A 21 21.93 26.27 -5.83
CA PRO A 21 20.51 26.58 -5.77
C PRO A 21 20.01 26.99 -7.17
N VAL A 22 19.32 26.10 -7.87
CA VAL A 22 18.52 26.49 -9.04
C VAL A 22 17.09 26.77 -8.55
N ALA A 23 16.70 28.04 -8.60
CA ALA A 23 15.32 28.46 -8.37
C ALA A 23 14.45 27.98 -9.55
N MET A 24 13.54 27.03 -9.29
CA MET A 24 12.51 26.62 -10.24
C MET A 24 11.21 27.34 -9.89
N THR A 25 10.83 28.33 -10.71
CA THR A 25 9.48 28.88 -10.74
C THR A 25 8.56 27.88 -11.43
N ALA A 26 7.77 27.13 -10.66
CA ALA A 26 6.78 26.22 -11.19
C ALA A 26 5.56 27.01 -11.69
N THR A 27 5.42 27.13 -13.01
CA THR A 27 4.15 27.52 -13.63
C THR A 27 3.29 26.27 -13.78
N ALA A 28 2.26 26.14 -12.95
CA ALA A 28 1.25 25.09 -13.08
C ALA A 28 0.34 25.40 -14.28
N SER A 29 0.39 24.56 -15.31
CA SER A 29 -0.65 24.48 -16.34
C SER A 29 -1.69 23.44 -15.89
N PRO A 30 -2.98 23.79 -15.79
CA PRO A 30 -4.05 22.82 -15.71
C PRO A 30 -4.49 22.47 -17.14
N ASP A 31 -4.44 21.17 -17.46
CA ASP A 31 -5.33 20.45 -18.38
C ASP A 31 -4.58 19.23 -18.92
N ARG A 32 -4.97 18.04 -18.46
CA ARG A 32 -4.62 16.78 -19.13
C ARG A 32 -5.93 16.05 -19.50
N PRO A 33 -6.17 15.75 -20.79
CA PRO A 33 -7.24 14.88 -21.19
C PRO A 33 -6.88 13.42 -20.86
N GLU A 34 -7.89 12.62 -20.53
CA GLU A 34 -7.83 11.17 -20.33
C GLU A 34 -7.26 10.49 -21.59
N GLY A 35 -5.98 10.08 -21.54
CA GLY A 35 -5.27 9.38 -22.61
C GLY A 35 -5.08 7.89 -22.31
N PRO A 36 -4.68 7.07 -23.31
CA PRO A 36 -4.47 5.64 -23.17
C PRO A 36 -3.50 5.30 -22.04
N ARG A 37 -3.74 4.18 -21.34
CA ARG A 37 -2.89 3.68 -20.24
C ARG A 37 -1.47 3.42 -20.78
N HIS A 38 -0.55 4.36 -20.56
CA HIS A 38 0.87 4.16 -20.87
C HIS A 38 1.46 3.05 -20.01
N ASP A 39 2.36 2.27 -20.59
CA ASP A 39 3.24 1.37 -19.86
C ASP A 39 3.96 2.17 -18.75
N GLY A 40 3.77 1.75 -17.50
CA GLY A 40 4.37 2.42 -16.34
C GLY A 40 5.90 2.45 -16.40
N GLY A 41 6.52 1.56 -17.19
CA GLY A 41 7.95 1.59 -17.48
C GLY A 41 8.38 2.80 -18.31
N GLU A 42 7.63 3.11 -19.37
CA GLU A 42 7.91 4.23 -20.28
C GLU A 42 7.73 5.57 -19.56
N MET A 43 6.63 5.75 -18.84
CA MET A 43 6.39 6.98 -18.07
C MET A 43 7.49 7.22 -17.03
N ARG A 44 7.99 6.15 -16.39
CA ARG A 44 9.08 6.25 -15.41
C ARG A 44 10.41 6.63 -16.07
N ALA A 45 10.70 6.09 -17.26
CA ALA A 45 11.89 6.45 -18.02
C ALA A 45 11.87 7.93 -18.43
N GLU A 46 10.74 8.40 -18.96
CA GLU A 46 10.53 9.81 -19.32
C GLU A 46 10.70 10.75 -18.12
N LEU A 47 10.20 10.35 -16.93
CA LEU A 47 10.39 11.12 -15.70
C LEU A 47 11.86 11.25 -15.34
N PHE A 48 12.65 10.19 -15.49
CA PHE A 48 14.09 10.24 -15.24
C PHE A 48 14.82 11.10 -16.27
N ASP A 49 14.45 11.01 -17.55
CA ASP A 49 15.00 11.87 -18.61
C ASP A 49 14.69 13.34 -18.33
N ARG A 50 13.44 13.66 -18.00
CA ARG A 50 13.02 15.03 -17.67
C ARG A 50 13.67 15.58 -16.41
N ALA A 51 13.93 14.73 -15.42
CA ALA A 51 14.62 15.11 -14.19
C ALA A 51 16.14 15.21 -14.36
N GLY A 52 16.68 14.89 -15.54
CA GLY A 52 18.13 14.88 -15.78
C GLY A 52 18.86 13.79 -14.98
N ILE A 53 18.16 12.73 -14.58
CA ILE A 53 18.75 11.60 -13.84
C ILE A 53 19.45 10.71 -14.85
N ASP A 54 20.78 10.63 -14.78
CA ASP A 54 21.59 9.85 -15.72
C ASP A 54 21.41 8.33 -15.53
N ALA A 55 21.98 7.55 -16.44
CA ALA A 55 21.85 6.10 -16.44
C ALA A 55 22.50 5.42 -15.22
N GLU A 56 23.61 5.96 -14.71
CA GLU A 56 24.29 5.43 -13.52
C GLU A 56 23.41 5.63 -12.28
N THR A 57 22.86 6.84 -12.12
CA THR A 57 21.93 7.16 -11.03
C THR A 57 20.64 6.33 -11.11
N ARG A 58 20.10 6.07 -12.32
CA ARG A 58 18.94 5.17 -12.51
C ARG A 58 19.24 3.75 -12.05
N GLU A 59 20.42 3.22 -12.40
CA GLU A 59 20.79 1.87 -12.01
C GLU A 59 21.05 1.78 -10.50
N ALA A 60 21.70 2.78 -9.90
CA ALA A 60 21.86 2.86 -8.45
C ALA A 60 20.50 2.88 -7.71
N LEU A 61 19.52 3.66 -8.20
CA LEU A 61 18.17 3.67 -7.65
C LEU A 61 17.45 2.32 -7.80
N LYS A 62 17.64 1.64 -8.93
CA LYS A 62 17.08 0.31 -9.16
C LYS A 62 17.68 -0.71 -8.20
N GLN A 63 18.99 -0.71 -8.01
CA GLN A 63 19.69 -1.56 -7.05
C GLN A 63 19.19 -1.31 -5.63
N ALA A 64 19.17 -0.06 -5.18
CA ALA A 64 18.65 0.29 -3.86
C ALA A 64 17.18 -0.15 -3.66
N ALA A 65 16.34 -0.06 -4.69
CA ALA A 65 14.96 -0.53 -4.62
C ALA A 65 14.85 -2.08 -4.52
N MET A 66 15.74 -2.81 -5.21
CA MET A 66 15.80 -4.27 -5.11
C MET A 66 16.30 -4.72 -3.74
N GLU A 67 17.35 -4.09 -3.22
CA GLU A 67 17.88 -4.33 -1.88
C GLU A 67 16.81 -4.06 -0.82
N HIS A 68 16.15 -2.90 -0.88
CA HIS A 68 15.09 -2.56 0.05
C HIS A 68 13.93 -3.58 0.00
N ARG A 69 13.52 -4.02 -1.19
CA ARG A 69 12.49 -5.06 -1.33
C ARG A 69 12.91 -6.37 -0.67
N GLN A 70 14.19 -6.74 -0.83
CA GLN A 70 14.74 -7.96 -0.25
C GLN A 70 14.77 -7.87 1.29
N GLU A 71 15.25 -6.76 1.84
CA GLU A 71 15.27 -6.52 3.29
C GLU A 71 13.85 -6.56 3.90
N VAL A 72 12.88 -5.94 3.24
CA VAL A 72 11.47 -5.97 3.68
C VAL A 72 10.91 -7.39 3.61
N LYS A 73 11.27 -8.17 2.58
CA LYS A 73 10.86 -9.57 2.49
C LYS A 73 11.41 -10.38 3.65
N GLU A 74 12.70 -10.26 3.94
CA GLU A 74 13.37 -10.96 5.05
C GLU A 74 12.74 -10.59 6.40
N LEU A 75 12.51 -9.30 6.65
CA LEU A 75 11.84 -8.84 7.86
C LEU A 75 10.42 -9.43 8.02
N ASN A 76 9.67 -9.54 6.92
CA ASN A 76 8.33 -10.13 6.95
C ASN A 76 8.36 -11.64 7.17
N ASP A 77 9.35 -12.33 6.60
CA ASP A 77 9.56 -13.76 6.81
C ASP A 77 9.92 -14.03 8.29
N ASP A 78 10.86 -13.27 8.86
CA ASP A 78 11.22 -13.32 10.29
C ASP A 78 10.01 -13.07 11.19
N PHE A 79 9.21 -12.04 10.88
CA PHE A 79 8.00 -11.73 11.64
C PHE A 79 6.96 -12.85 11.57
N ARG A 80 6.83 -13.51 10.40
CA ARG A 80 5.93 -14.65 10.24
C ARG A 80 6.39 -15.83 11.09
N GLU A 81 7.68 -16.12 11.12
CA GLU A 81 8.26 -17.18 11.94
C GLU A 81 8.07 -16.91 13.43
N GLN A 82 8.36 -15.68 13.89
CA GLN A 82 8.11 -15.27 15.28
C GLN A 82 6.63 -15.42 15.66
N ARG A 83 5.72 -15.03 14.77
CA ARG A 83 4.28 -15.17 15.02
C ARG A 83 3.88 -16.65 15.12
N MET A 84 4.45 -17.49 14.28
CA MET A 84 4.26 -18.95 14.29
C MET A 84 4.79 -19.56 15.60
N GLU A 85 5.95 -19.13 16.07
CA GLU A 85 6.54 -19.57 17.35
C GLU A 85 5.70 -19.15 18.55
N ILE A 86 5.21 -17.91 18.58
CA ILE A 86 4.45 -17.36 19.71
C ILE A 86 3.03 -17.93 19.79
N LEU A 87 2.33 -17.99 18.66
CA LEU A 87 0.89 -18.30 18.63
C LEU A 87 0.59 -19.76 18.27
N GLY A 88 1.51 -20.47 17.63
CA GLY A 88 1.20 -21.76 17.01
C GLY A 88 0.20 -21.62 15.86
N GLU A 89 -0.14 -22.76 15.25
CA GLU A 89 -1.01 -22.79 14.06
C GLU A 89 -2.44 -22.43 14.46
N ASP A 90 -2.91 -23.01 15.56
CA ASP A 90 -4.23 -22.75 16.12
C ASP A 90 -4.42 -21.28 16.51
N GLY A 91 -3.40 -20.66 17.12
CA GLY A 91 -3.47 -19.24 17.50
C GLY A 91 -3.49 -18.31 16.28
N ILE A 92 -2.75 -18.64 15.21
CA ILE A 92 -2.82 -17.90 13.94
C ILE A 92 -4.22 -18.06 13.32
N ALA A 93 -4.75 -19.27 13.25
CA ALA A 93 -6.07 -19.53 12.69
C ALA A 93 -7.18 -18.84 13.49
N ALA A 94 -7.08 -18.82 14.82
CA ALA A 94 -8.00 -18.10 15.69
C ALA A 94 -7.94 -16.58 15.46
N LEU A 95 -6.74 -16.01 15.30
CA LEU A 95 -6.56 -14.59 15.02
C LEU A 95 -7.09 -14.20 13.63
N GLU A 96 -6.91 -15.06 12.62
CA GLU A 96 -7.49 -14.86 11.29
C GLU A 96 -9.01 -14.89 11.32
N ARG A 97 -9.60 -15.85 12.03
CA ARG A 97 -11.05 -15.92 12.23
C ARG A 97 -11.60 -14.68 12.94
N ALA A 98 -10.98 -14.26 14.04
CA ALA A 98 -11.40 -13.06 14.77
C ALA A 98 -11.30 -11.79 13.90
N ARG A 99 -10.25 -11.65 13.08
CA ARG A 99 -10.13 -10.53 12.13
C ARG A 99 -11.22 -10.55 11.06
N HIS A 100 -11.61 -11.73 10.61
CA HIS A 100 -12.71 -11.90 9.66
C HIS A 100 -14.06 -11.53 10.32
N GLU A 101 -14.35 -12.06 11.50
CA GLU A 101 -15.57 -11.76 12.25
C GLU A 101 -15.73 -10.26 12.52
N LEU A 102 -14.69 -9.60 13.03
CA LEU A 102 -14.69 -8.14 13.26
C LEU A 102 -14.92 -7.35 11.96
N ARG A 103 -14.43 -7.83 10.82
CA ARG A 103 -14.67 -7.18 9.53
C ARG A 103 -16.13 -7.33 9.11
N GLU A 104 -16.70 -8.52 9.24
CA GLU A 104 -18.11 -8.77 8.94
C GLU A 104 -19.04 -7.95 9.84
N GLU A 105 -18.76 -7.88 11.15
CA GLU A 105 -19.50 -7.03 12.08
C GLU A 105 -19.47 -5.56 11.66
N ARG A 106 -18.30 -5.05 11.25
CA ARG A 106 -18.16 -3.67 10.76
C ARG A 106 -18.92 -3.43 9.46
N ILE A 107 -18.92 -4.39 8.54
CA ILE A 107 -19.68 -4.29 7.29
C ILE A 107 -21.19 -4.32 7.58
N ASN A 108 -21.65 -5.21 8.45
CA ASN A 108 -23.05 -5.28 8.84
C ASN A 108 -23.52 -3.97 9.48
N ALA A 109 -22.71 -3.39 10.38
CA ALA A 109 -23.01 -2.09 10.97
C ALA A 109 -23.06 -0.95 9.93
N LEU A 110 -22.24 -0.99 8.88
CA LEU A 110 -22.31 -0.03 7.77
C LEU A 110 -23.61 -0.18 6.97
N VAL A 111 -23.97 -1.41 6.61
CA VAL A 111 -25.19 -1.70 5.87
C VAL A 111 -26.43 -1.28 6.66
N ASP A 112 -26.45 -1.56 7.97
CA ASP A 112 -27.54 -1.13 8.85
C ASP A 112 -27.62 0.40 8.93
N LYS A 113 -26.47 1.09 9.01
CA LYS A 113 -26.39 2.57 9.02
C LYS A 113 -26.87 3.20 7.71
N TRP A 114 -26.71 2.53 6.58
CA TRP A 114 -27.18 3.03 5.28
C TRP A 114 -28.68 2.82 5.07
N GLU A 115 -29.34 2.09 5.98
CA GLU A 115 -30.80 1.87 5.94
C GLU A 115 -31.29 1.37 4.57
N LEU A 116 -30.49 0.50 3.92
CA LEU A 116 -30.83 -0.10 2.63
C LEU A 116 -32.16 -0.84 2.70
N SER A 117 -32.95 -0.76 1.63
CA SER A 117 -34.16 -1.56 1.46
C SER A 117 -33.86 -3.06 1.47
N GLY A 118 -34.91 -3.88 1.64
CA GLY A 118 -34.76 -5.34 1.59
C GLY A 118 -34.10 -5.83 0.30
N ASP A 119 -34.55 -5.29 -0.83
CA ASP A 119 -34.04 -5.65 -2.17
C ASP A 119 -32.58 -5.18 -2.37
N GLU A 120 -32.23 -3.97 -1.92
CA GLU A 120 -30.85 -3.45 -1.98
C GLU A 120 -29.90 -4.26 -1.08
N ARG A 121 -30.38 -4.68 0.10
CA ARG A 121 -29.60 -5.52 1.02
C ARG A 121 -29.39 -6.93 0.47
N GLU A 122 -30.39 -7.49 -0.21
CA GLU A 122 -30.25 -8.77 -0.91
C GLU A 122 -29.25 -8.65 -2.07
N ALA A 123 -29.36 -7.62 -2.90
CA ALA A 123 -28.41 -7.35 -4.00
C ALA A 123 -26.97 -7.14 -3.49
N PHE A 124 -26.80 -6.41 -2.38
CA PHE A 124 -25.50 -6.22 -1.73
C PHE A 124 -24.87 -7.55 -1.31
N ASN A 125 -25.64 -8.41 -0.63
CA ASN A 125 -25.14 -9.71 -0.18
C ASN A 125 -24.83 -10.64 -1.37
N ALA A 126 -25.66 -10.61 -2.42
CA ALA A 126 -25.43 -11.38 -3.64
C ALA A 126 -24.13 -10.97 -4.34
N ALA A 127 -23.85 -9.66 -4.46
CA ALA A 127 -22.60 -9.17 -5.03
C ALA A 127 -21.37 -9.62 -4.21
N ARG A 128 -21.48 -9.64 -2.87
CA ARG A 128 -20.40 -10.10 -1.98
C ARG A 128 -20.15 -11.61 -2.07
N GLU A 129 -21.19 -12.43 -2.11
CA GLU A 129 -21.03 -13.87 -2.27
C GLU A 129 -20.48 -14.21 -3.66
N SER A 130 -20.98 -13.56 -4.72
CA SER A 130 -20.42 -13.72 -6.07
C SER A 130 -18.93 -13.36 -6.13
N PHE A 131 -18.53 -12.28 -5.47
CA PHE A 131 -17.11 -11.92 -5.36
C PHE A 131 -16.29 -13.01 -4.65
N LYS A 132 -16.79 -13.54 -3.54
CA LYS A 132 -16.11 -14.58 -2.76
C LYS A 132 -15.96 -15.87 -3.57
N GLU A 133 -17.01 -16.30 -4.26
CA GLU A 133 -16.98 -17.46 -5.14
C GLU A 133 -15.99 -17.26 -6.30
N GLY A 134 -16.02 -16.10 -6.95
CA GLY A 134 -15.07 -15.73 -7.99
C GLY A 134 -13.64 -15.72 -7.48
N ALA A 135 -13.41 -15.16 -6.29
CA ALA A 135 -12.08 -15.11 -5.66
C ALA A 135 -11.54 -16.52 -5.35
N GLU A 136 -12.37 -17.44 -4.86
CA GLU A 136 -11.97 -18.83 -4.63
C GLU A 136 -11.69 -19.56 -5.96
N ALA A 137 -12.52 -19.34 -6.99
CA ALA A 137 -12.28 -19.90 -8.32
C ALA A 137 -10.93 -19.43 -8.91
N LEU A 138 -10.62 -18.13 -8.80
CA LEU A 138 -9.35 -17.57 -9.26
C LEU A 138 -8.14 -18.04 -8.43
N LYS A 139 -8.32 -18.45 -7.17
CA LYS A 139 -7.24 -19.07 -6.37
C LYS A 139 -6.94 -20.50 -6.82
N ALA A 140 -7.97 -21.24 -7.21
CA ALA A 140 -7.85 -22.62 -7.67
C ALA A 140 -7.41 -22.73 -9.14
N GLN A 141 -7.60 -21.69 -9.93
CA GLN A 141 -7.27 -21.65 -11.34
C GLN A 141 -5.76 -21.52 -11.59
N GLU A 142 -5.25 -22.32 -12.53
CA GLU A 142 -3.92 -22.13 -13.11
C GLU A 142 -3.95 -21.09 -14.23
N PHE A 143 -2.93 -20.24 -14.28
CA PHE A 143 -2.79 -19.19 -15.30
C PHE A 143 -1.51 -19.40 -16.10
N GLU A 144 -1.57 -19.08 -17.38
CA GLU A 144 -0.42 -19.17 -18.29
C GLU A 144 0.71 -18.22 -17.89
N ASN A 145 0.36 -17.05 -17.33
CA ASN A 145 1.31 -16.05 -16.85
C ASN A 145 0.73 -15.19 -15.71
N PRO A 146 1.58 -14.47 -14.95
CA PRO A 146 1.15 -13.60 -13.87
C PRO A 146 0.22 -12.45 -14.32
N GLU A 147 0.39 -11.94 -15.54
CA GLU A 147 -0.43 -10.87 -16.10
C GLU A 147 -1.88 -11.33 -16.30
N ALA A 148 -2.11 -12.52 -16.84
CA ALA A 148 -3.44 -13.11 -17.02
C ALA A 148 -4.14 -13.32 -15.68
N ARG A 149 -3.40 -13.76 -14.65
CA ARG A 149 -3.92 -13.82 -13.28
C ARG A 149 -4.32 -12.43 -12.79
N HIS A 150 -3.44 -11.45 -12.94
CA HIS A 150 -3.70 -10.08 -12.49
C HIS A 150 -4.92 -9.48 -13.19
N ASP A 151 -5.06 -9.69 -14.50
CA ASP A 151 -6.18 -9.20 -15.30
C ASP A 151 -7.50 -9.82 -14.86
N ALA A 152 -7.54 -11.14 -14.62
CA ALA A 152 -8.72 -11.83 -14.11
C ALA A 152 -9.15 -11.31 -12.72
N TRP A 153 -8.18 -11.08 -11.82
CA TRP A 153 -8.47 -10.44 -10.52
C TRP A 153 -8.98 -9.01 -10.67
N ARG A 154 -8.43 -8.24 -11.62
CA ARG A 154 -8.88 -6.87 -11.89
C ARG A 154 -10.31 -6.86 -12.41
N GLU A 155 -10.65 -7.77 -13.31
CA GLU A 155 -11.99 -7.89 -13.88
C GLU A 155 -13.02 -8.30 -12.81
N LEU A 156 -12.68 -9.27 -11.95
CA LEU A 156 -13.52 -9.63 -10.80
C LEU A 156 -13.79 -8.42 -9.90
N MET A 157 -12.73 -7.69 -9.52
CA MET A 157 -12.87 -6.49 -8.67
C MET A 157 -13.70 -5.39 -9.34
N SER A 158 -13.54 -5.17 -10.65
CA SER A 158 -14.30 -4.17 -11.39
C SER A 158 -15.77 -4.54 -11.48
N SER A 159 -16.06 -5.79 -11.87
CA SER A 159 -17.43 -6.30 -11.99
C SER A 159 -18.18 -6.21 -10.67
N THR A 160 -17.56 -6.63 -9.56
CA THR A 160 -18.16 -6.49 -8.22
C THR A 160 -18.38 -5.04 -7.83
N ARG A 161 -17.43 -4.14 -8.13
CA ARG A 161 -17.61 -2.71 -7.86
C ARG A 161 -18.79 -2.14 -8.65
N ASP A 162 -18.92 -2.52 -9.92
CA ASP A 162 -19.97 -2.00 -10.79
C ASP A 162 -21.35 -2.49 -10.34
N GLN A 163 -21.48 -3.77 -9.92
CA GLN A 163 -22.69 -4.30 -9.27
C GLN A 163 -23.04 -3.52 -7.99
N LEU A 164 -22.05 -3.24 -7.14
CA LEU A 164 -22.28 -2.49 -5.91
C LEU A 164 -22.64 -1.02 -6.18
N ALA A 165 -22.18 -0.43 -7.30
CA ALA A 165 -22.48 0.95 -7.67
C ALA A 165 -23.94 1.16 -8.14
N GLU A 166 -24.67 0.09 -8.46
CA GLU A 166 -26.11 0.16 -8.76
C GLU A 166 -26.95 0.44 -7.52
N ILE A 167 -26.45 0.08 -6.33
CA ILE A 167 -27.18 0.14 -5.05
C ILE A 167 -26.51 1.05 -4.01
N LEU A 168 -25.21 1.33 -4.16
CA LEU A 168 -24.44 2.18 -3.26
C LEU A 168 -23.92 3.40 -4.01
N ASP A 169 -23.97 4.55 -3.36
CA ASP A 169 -23.31 5.75 -3.85
C ASP A 169 -21.77 5.66 -3.72
N GLU A 170 -21.05 6.56 -4.38
CA GLU A 170 -19.58 6.55 -4.37
C GLU A 170 -18.98 6.72 -2.96
N ARG A 171 -19.66 7.44 -2.07
CA ARG A 171 -19.18 7.63 -0.70
C ARG A 171 -19.32 6.33 0.09
N GLN A 172 -20.44 5.63 -0.05
CA GLN A 172 -20.69 4.33 0.56
C GLN A 172 -19.71 3.27 0.03
N LEU A 173 -19.44 3.25 -1.28
CA LEU A 173 -18.41 2.39 -1.89
C LEU A 173 -17.01 2.66 -1.29
N ARG A 174 -16.64 3.92 -1.08
CA ARG A 174 -15.36 4.27 -0.43
C ARG A 174 -15.32 3.82 1.03
N GLU A 175 -16.41 4.01 1.79
CA GLU A 175 -16.52 3.59 3.18
C GLU A 175 -16.46 2.05 3.32
N LEU A 176 -17.07 1.32 2.37
CA LEU A 176 -16.98 -0.13 2.26
C LEU A 176 -15.54 -0.58 1.98
N LYS A 177 -14.89 0.01 0.96
CA LYS A 177 -13.50 -0.31 0.59
C LYS A 177 -12.56 -0.10 1.78
N HIS A 178 -12.67 1.03 2.47
CA HIS A 178 -11.86 1.34 3.65
C HIS A 178 -12.07 0.31 4.78
N THR A 179 -13.30 -0.15 4.97
CA THR A 179 -13.63 -1.16 6.00
C THR A 179 -13.08 -2.54 5.64
N MET A 180 -13.12 -2.91 4.36
CA MET A 180 -12.58 -4.18 3.87
C MET A 180 -11.05 -4.16 3.76
N MET A 181 -10.45 -3.01 3.48
CA MET A 181 -9.00 -2.88 3.30
C MET A 181 -8.47 -1.70 4.11
N PRO A 182 -8.50 -1.79 5.45
CA PRO A 182 -7.97 -0.73 6.30
C PRO A 182 -6.46 -0.58 6.05
N GLY A 183 -6.04 0.65 5.70
CA GLY A 183 -4.64 0.97 5.36
C GLY A 183 -4.32 0.97 3.86
N HIS A 184 -5.27 0.65 2.99
CA HIS A 184 -5.21 0.88 1.54
C HIS A 184 -5.98 2.15 1.14
N ASP A 185 -5.93 3.18 1.98
CA ASP A 185 -6.35 4.50 1.55
C ASP A 185 -5.39 5.01 0.48
N ASP A 186 -5.93 5.84 -0.41
CA ASP A 186 -5.19 6.62 -1.40
C ASP A 186 -4.14 7.47 -0.67
N HIS A 187 -2.99 6.90 -0.36
CA HIS A 187 -1.80 7.68 -0.16
C HIS A 187 -1.56 8.39 -1.49
N PRO A 188 -1.71 9.72 -1.59
CA PRO A 188 -1.09 10.41 -2.70
C PRO A 188 0.38 10.02 -2.64
N ARG A 189 0.92 9.44 -3.71
CA ARG A 189 2.37 9.31 -3.85
C ARG A 189 2.96 10.73 -3.96
N GLY A 190 3.09 11.42 -2.84
CA GLY A 190 3.97 12.57 -2.64
C GLY A 190 5.13 12.07 -1.78
N GLY A 191 6.37 12.09 -2.25
CA GLY A 191 7.15 13.32 -2.40
C GLY A 191 7.97 13.52 -1.11
N PRO A 192 9.31 13.58 -1.15
CA PRO A 192 10.11 13.60 0.06
C PRO A 192 10.05 14.99 0.69
N GLY A 193 9.39 15.11 1.85
CA GLY A 193 9.48 16.36 2.58
C GLY A 193 8.45 16.57 3.67
N GLU A 194 8.61 15.89 4.79
CA GLU A 194 8.29 16.50 6.09
C GLU A 194 9.28 15.96 7.13
N ARG A 195 10.49 16.54 7.10
CA ARG A 195 11.38 16.51 8.24
C ARG A 195 10.66 17.27 9.35
N ARG A 196 10.23 16.58 10.41
CA ARG A 196 9.93 17.24 11.68
C ARG A 196 11.17 18.00 12.10
N ALA A 197 11.05 19.31 12.07
CA ALA A 197 12.03 20.25 12.57
C ALA A 197 12.37 19.91 14.02
N HIS A 198 13.65 19.74 14.30
CA HIS A 198 14.20 20.05 15.61
C HIS A 198 13.77 21.47 15.96
N GLY A 199 12.92 21.62 16.98
CA GLY A 199 12.64 22.92 17.57
C GLY A 199 13.93 23.48 18.17
N PRO A 200 14.21 24.78 17.99
CA PRO A 200 15.36 25.42 18.62
C PRO A 200 15.02 25.83 20.07
N ASP A 201 16.09 25.95 20.86
CA ASP A 201 16.22 26.92 21.96
C ASP A 201 15.49 26.52 23.29
N LYS A 202 16.01 26.64 24.54
CA LYS A 202 17.05 27.50 25.15
C LYS A 202 17.58 26.87 26.46
N HIS A 203 18.76 27.34 26.84
CA HIS A 203 19.37 27.30 28.17
C HIS A 203 18.41 27.50 29.35
N HIS A 204 18.56 26.68 30.40
CA HIS A 204 18.45 27.14 31.78
C HIS A 204 19.28 26.24 32.71
N ALA A 205 20.35 26.80 33.27
CA ALA A 205 20.97 26.28 34.48
C ALA A 205 20.09 26.65 35.69
N PRO A 206 20.15 25.87 36.77
CA PRO A 206 20.08 26.49 38.08
C PRO A 206 21.34 26.22 38.89
N GLU A 207 21.87 27.31 39.47
CA GLU A 207 22.76 27.27 40.62
C GLU A 207 22.02 26.68 41.84
N ALA A 208 22.72 25.80 42.56
CA ALA A 208 22.83 25.78 44.02
C ALA A 208 24.06 24.96 44.40
#